data_AF-A0A317YI51-F1
#
_entry.id   AF-A0A317YI51-F1
#
_cell.length_a   1.000
_cell.length_b   1.000
_cell.length_c   1.000
_cell.angle_alpha   90.00
_cell.angle_beta   90.00
_cell.angle_gamma   90.00
#
_symmetry.space_group_name_H-M   'P 1'
#
loop_
_entity.id
_entity.type
_entity.pdbx_description
1 polymer ?
#
loop_
_entity_poly.entity_id
_entity_poly.type
_entity_poly.pdbx_seq_one_letter_code
_entity_poly.pdbx_strand_id
1 'polypeptide(L)'
;MSTLPWNVLIVLSLSASTWEIRTLYTSGSSSPKCVVTLMLEIAPSFWGRWKRRHSNFDKSIPFALLSQVAGIREYFAANPALTSELPSTVVKSKASETLIIQSEHEDSELGDEFYDALTRALVETSELVTNSSPVTVDPSHFHGTLHRAKTQNDQNSWSAPGGEKFMIRGKTYLTDYHKVVGGDPLLELLAVDWFKVNERFDSVALHPKSLVQSEAAKKLPFILVINLQVPAKPNYNLVMYYAAERPVNKDSLLGRFIDGTDAYRDARFKLIPSIVEGYWMVKRAVGTKACLLGKAVTCNYLRQDNFLEIDVDIGSSSVARSIIGLVLGYVTSIVVDLAILIEAKEEKELPEYILGTVRLNRVNPDSAVSI
;
A
#
# COMPACT_ATOMS: atom_id res chain seq x y z
N MET A 1 -40.77 7.88 9.60
CA MET A 1 -40.77 6.42 9.81
C MET A 1 -41.16 5.72 8.51
N SER A 2 -40.18 5.18 7.79
CA SER A 2 -40.29 3.93 7.03
C SER A 2 -38.88 3.60 6.50
N THR A 3 -38.18 2.83 7.32
CA THR A 3 -36.93 2.15 7.00
C THR A 3 -37.09 1.28 5.75
N LEU A 4 -36.19 1.42 4.77
CA LEU A 4 -35.96 0.40 3.75
C LEU A 4 -34.58 -0.23 4.01
N PRO A 5 -34.53 -1.46 4.56
CA PRO A 5 -33.29 -2.18 4.78
C PRO A 5 -33.10 -3.18 3.64
N TRP A 6 -32.19 -2.92 2.69
CA TRP A 6 -31.67 -3.99 1.84
C TRP A 6 -30.19 -3.75 1.55
N ASN A 7 -29.35 -4.27 2.43
CA ASN A 7 -28.10 -4.92 2.04
C ASN A 7 -28.46 -6.00 1.01
N VAL A 8 -28.48 -5.65 -0.27
CA VAL A 8 -28.52 -6.66 -1.33
C VAL A 8 -27.12 -7.26 -1.37
N LEU A 9 -26.94 -8.34 -0.60
CA LEU A 9 -25.89 -9.31 -0.82
C LEU A 9 -26.13 -9.86 -2.23
N ILE A 10 -25.44 -9.31 -3.23
CA ILE A 10 -25.42 -9.91 -4.56
C ILE A 10 -24.55 -11.16 -4.44
N VAL A 11 -25.18 -12.27 -4.06
CA VAL A 11 -24.69 -13.57 -4.46
C VAL A 11 -24.84 -13.58 -5.98
N LEU A 12 -23.75 -13.29 -6.70
CA LEU A 12 -23.66 -13.73 -8.08
C LEU A 12 -23.80 -15.25 -7.99
N SER A 13 -24.99 -15.77 -8.27
CA SER A 13 -25.16 -17.17 -8.63
C SER A 13 -24.49 -17.32 -9.98
N LEU A 14 -23.16 -17.39 -9.96
CA LEU A 14 -22.37 -17.83 -11.08
C LEU A 14 -22.75 -19.30 -11.23
N SER A 15 -23.38 -19.65 -12.35
CA SER A 15 -23.38 -21.03 -12.79
C SER A 15 -21.92 -21.51 -12.81
N ALA A 16 -21.70 -22.81 -12.65
CA ALA A 16 -20.37 -23.43 -12.54
C ALA A 16 -19.28 -22.69 -13.35
N SER A 17 -18.33 -22.07 -12.65
CA SER A 17 -17.16 -21.46 -13.30
C SER A 17 -16.11 -22.54 -13.54
N THR A 18 -15.68 -22.72 -14.78
CA THR A 18 -14.62 -23.67 -15.10
C THR A 18 -13.32 -22.92 -15.32
N TRP A 19 -12.32 -23.27 -14.52
CA TRP A 19 -10.95 -22.85 -14.72
C TRP A 19 -10.21 -23.95 -15.45
N GLU A 20 -9.58 -23.60 -16.56
CA GLU A 20 -8.74 -24.51 -17.33
C GLU A 20 -7.32 -23.96 -17.39
N ILE A 21 -6.35 -24.78 -17.01
CA ILE A 21 -4.93 -24.45 -17.10
C ILE A 21 -4.29 -25.46 -18.05
N ARG A 22 -3.81 -24.99 -19.20
CA ARG A 22 -3.15 -25.83 -20.20
C ARG A 22 -1.67 -25.48 -20.28
N THR A 23 -0.80 -26.45 -20.08
CA THR A 23 0.64 -26.27 -20.30
C THR A 23 0.92 -26.08 -21.78
N LEU A 24 1.75 -25.08 -22.12
CA LEU A 24 2.25 -24.86 -23.47
C LEU A 24 3.64 -25.45 -23.58
N TYR A 25 3.79 -26.44 -24.44
CA TYR A 25 5.09 -26.96 -24.84
C TYR A 25 5.58 -26.17 -26.06
N THR A 26 6.45 -25.19 -25.83
CA THR A 26 7.11 -24.46 -26.92
C THR A 26 8.51 -25.02 -27.12
N SER A 27 8.76 -25.63 -28.28
CA SER A 27 10.08 -26.10 -28.71
C SER A 27 11.08 -24.93 -28.66
N GLY A 28 12.02 -24.95 -27.71
CA GLY A 28 13.10 -23.95 -27.61
C GLY A 28 12.99 -22.89 -26.50
N SER A 29 11.98 -22.92 -25.64
CA SER A 29 11.90 -22.05 -24.44
C SER A 29 12.19 -22.87 -23.18
N SER A 30 13.17 -22.47 -22.37
CA SER A 30 13.53 -23.15 -21.11
C SER A 30 12.56 -22.87 -19.96
N SER A 31 11.66 -21.89 -20.10
CA SER A 31 10.66 -21.55 -19.08
C SER A 31 9.32 -22.25 -19.35
N PRO A 32 8.74 -22.94 -18.35
CA PRO A 32 7.40 -23.53 -18.46
C PRO A 32 6.36 -22.41 -18.62
N LYS A 33 5.47 -22.56 -19.60
CA LYS A 33 4.37 -21.61 -19.86
C LYS A 33 3.04 -22.34 -19.77
N CYS A 34 1.99 -21.63 -19.37
CA CYS A 34 0.62 -22.14 -19.40
C CYS A 34 -0.36 -21.08 -19.93
N VAL A 35 -1.49 -21.55 -20.44
CA VAL A 35 -2.67 -20.74 -20.73
C VAL A 35 -3.66 -20.97 -19.60
N VAL A 36 -4.14 -19.88 -19.00
CA VAL A 36 -5.21 -19.90 -18.01
C VAL A 36 -6.48 -19.36 -18.67
N THR A 37 -7.52 -20.18 -18.70
CA THR A 37 -8.83 -19.85 -19.26
C THR A 37 -9.87 -19.90 -18.13
N LEU A 38 -10.59 -18.79 -17.94
CA LEU A 38 -11.77 -18.75 -17.09
C LEU A 38 -13.02 -18.77 -17.97
N MET A 39 -13.78 -19.86 -17.92
CA MET A 39 -15.09 -19.97 -18.54
C MET A 39 -16.18 -19.71 -17.50
N LEU A 40 -17.05 -18.76 -17.79
CA LEU A 40 -18.10 -18.33 -16.87
C LEU A 40 -19.44 -18.37 -17.59
N GLU A 41 -20.38 -19.17 -17.09
CA GLU A 41 -21.76 -19.16 -17.54
C GLU A 41 -22.59 -18.28 -16.61
N ILE A 42 -23.33 -17.31 -17.17
CA ILE A 42 -24.17 -16.41 -16.39
C ILE A 42 -25.58 -16.40 -16.99
N ALA A 43 -26.59 -16.63 -16.15
CA ALA A 43 -27.99 -16.69 -16.56
C ALA A 43 -28.53 -15.33 -17.07
N PRO A 44 -29.23 -15.27 -18.23
CA PRO A 44 -29.64 -14.03 -18.89
C PRO A 44 -30.76 -13.24 -18.17
N SER A 45 -31.53 -13.87 -17.28
CA SER A 45 -32.59 -13.22 -16.50
C SER A 45 -32.07 -12.12 -15.56
N PHE A 46 -30.80 -12.24 -15.13
CA PHE A 46 -30.10 -11.23 -14.35
C PHE A 46 -29.63 -10.04 -15.21
N TRP A 47 -29.19 -10.30 -16.45
CA TRP A 47 -28.64 -9.31 -17.38
C TRP A 47 -29.67 -8.29 -17.86
N GLY A 48 -30.89 -8.73 -18.19
CA GLY A 48 -31.90 -7.85 -18.78
C GLY A 48 -32.37 -6.72 -17.85
N ARG A 49 -32.41 -6.96 -16.54
CA ARG A 49 -32.85 -5.98 -15.54
C ARG A 49 -31.74 -4.98 -15.20
N TRP A 50 -30.48 -5.39 -15.34
CA TRP A 50 -29.29 -4.63 -14.93
C TRP A 50 -28.68 -3.82 -16.07
N LYS A 51 -28.66 -4.36 -17.30
CA LYS A 51 -28.32 -3.62 -18.54
C LYS A 51 -29.22 -2.40 -18.74
N ARG A 52 -30.49 -2.47 -18.31
CA ARG A 52 -31.43 -1.35 -18.34
C ARG A 52 -31.14 -0.26 -17.30
N ARG A 53 -30.38 -0.56 -16.24
CA ARG A 53 -30.09 0.36 -15.12
C ARG A 53 -28.70 1.00 -15.19
N HIS A 54 -27.75 0.40 -15.92
CA HIS A 54 -26.37 0.87 -15.98
C HIS A 54 -25.85 0.89 -17.42
N SER A 55 -25.63 2.09 -17.97
CA SER A 55 -25.18 2.31 -19.35
C SER A 55 -23.78 1.76 -19.66
N ASN A 56 -22.94 1.55 -18.65
CA ASN A 56 -21.56 1.04 -18.79
C ASN A 56 -21.43 -0.47 -18.49
N PHE A 57 -22.55 -1.18 -18.32
CA PHE A 57 -22.58 -2.58 -17.91
C PHE A 57 -21.81 -3.53 -18.83
N ASP A 58 -21.94 -3.34 -20.14
CA ASP A 58 -21.27 -4.18 -21.15
C ASP A 58 -19.74 -4.02 -21.12
N LYS A 59 -19.20 -2.99 -20.44
CA LYS A 59 -17.76 -2.75 -20.29
C LYS A 59 -17.22 -3.19 -18.93
N SER A 60 -17.97 -3.07 -17.84
CA SER A 60 -17.44 -3.21 -16.48
C SER A 60 -17.32 -4.65 -15.99
N ILE A 61 -18.26 -5.54 -16.32
CA ILE A 61 -18.23 -6.93 -15.86
C ILE A 61 -17.19 -7.77 -16.60
N PRO A 62 -17.15 -7.80 -17.96
CA PRO A 62 -16.10 -8.52 -18.68
C PRO A 62 -14.71 -8.02 -18.31
N PHE A 63 -14.56 -6.72 -18.07
CA PHE A 63 -13.30 -6.11 -17.64
C PHE A 63 -12.86 -6.49 -16.23
N ALA A 64 -13.78 -6.52 -15.26
CA ALA A 64 -13.48 -6.98 -13.90
C ALA A 64 -13.10 -8.47 -13.86
N LEU A 65 -13.73 -9.30 -14.70
CA LEU A 65 -13.40 -10.71 -14.86
C LEU A 65 -12.05 -10.90 -15.57
N LEU A 66 -11.76 -10.12 -16.62
CA LEU A 66 -10.48 -10.14 -17.31
C LEU A 66 -9.33 -9.70 -16.40
N SER A 67 -9.57 -8.70 -15.55
CA SER A 67 -8.61 -8.24 -14.54
C SER A 67 -8.27 -9.33 -13.52
N GLN A 68 -9.21 -10.22 -13.19
CA GLN A 68 -8.94 -11.37 -12.31
C GLN A 68 -8.01 -12.39 -12.96
N VAL A 69 -8.19 -12.69 -14.26
CA VAL A 69 -7.33 -13.63 -14.99
C VAL A 69 -5.95 -13.02 -15.25
N ALA A 70 -5.88 -11.74 -15.62
CA ALA A 70 -4.61 -11.03 -15.79
C ALA A 70 -3.81 -11.00 -14.47
N GLY A 71 -4.49 -10.72 -13.36
CA GLY A 71 -3.89 -10.68 -12.02
C GLY A 71 -3.23 -12.00 -11.59
N ILE A 72 -3.63 -13.15 -12.14
CA ILE A 72 -2.98 -14.44 -11.85
C ILE A 72 -1.56 -14.47 -12.40
N ARG A 73 -1.34 -13.97 -13.62
CA ARG A 73 0.00 -13.91 -14.22
C ARG A 73 0.92 -13.03 -13.38
N GLU A 74 0.46 -11.84 -12.99
CA GLU A 74 1.27 -10.96 -12.16
C GLU A 74 1.45 -11.49 -10.73
N TYR A 75 0.46 -12.19 -10.17
CA TYR A 75 0.58 -12.86 -8.88
C TYR A 75 1.73 -13.87 -8.88
N PHE A 76 1.85 -14.72 -9.91
CA PHE A 76 2.98 -15.65 -10.03
C PHE A 76 4.31 -14.93 -10.31
N ALA A 77 4.31 -13.84 -11.08
CA ALA A 77 5.51 -13.03 -11.30
C ALA A 77 6.00 -12.35 -10.01
N ALA A 78 5.08 -11.91 -9.14
CA ALA A 78 5.39 -11.30 -7.86
C ALA A 78 5.77 -12.32 -6.77
N ASN A 79 5.45 -13.60 -6.95
CA ASN A 79 5.71 -14.69 -5.99
C ASN A 79 6.50 -15.85 -6.63
N PRO A 80 7.77 -15.65 -7.04
CA PRO A 80 8.56 -16.66 -7.76
C PRO A 80 8.83 -17.94 -6.96
N ALA A 81 8.74 -17.92 -5.62
CA ALA A 81 8.85 -19.12 -4.80
C ALA A 81 7.82 -20.20 -5.16
N LEU A 82 6.61 -19.82 -5.61
CA LEU A 82 5.56 -20.75 -6.06
C LEU A 82 5.88 -21.44 -7.40
N THR A 83 6.91 -21.00 -8.12
CA THR A 83 7.34 -21.61 -9.39
C THR A 83 8.45 -22.66 -9.22
N SER A 84 8.96 -22.83 -8.00
CA SER A 84 10.14 -23.64 -7.71
C SER A 84 9.92 -24.59 -6.52
N GLU A 85 8.90 -25.45 -6.56
CA GLU A 85 8.87 -26.62 -5.67
C GLU A 85 8.27 -27.86 -6.35
N LEU A 86 9.15 -28.69 -6.90
CA LEU A 86 9.12 -30.15 -6.69
C LEU A 86 10.60 -30.51 -6.46
N PRO A 87 10.96 -31.05 -5.30
CA PRO A 87 10.63 -32.44 -5.02
C PRO A 87 10.21 -32.77 -3.58
N SER A 88 9.45 -33.86 -3.51
CA SER A 88 9.22 -34.76 -2.38
C SER A 88 10.24 -34.70 -1.24
N THR A 89 9.81 -34.28 -0.05
CA THR A 89 10.42 -34.77 1.19
C THR A 89 9.37 -34.91 2.28
N VAL A 90 9.11 -36.16 2.68
CA VAL A 90 8.33 -36.52 3.86
C VAL A 90 9.18 -36.24 5.09
N VAL A 91 8.73 -35.36 5.98
CA VAL A 91 9.36 -35.17 7.29
C VAL A 91 8.37 -35.59 8.38
N LYS A 92 8.72 -36.68 9.05
CA LYS A 92 8.05 -37.17 10.26
C LYS A 92 8.33 -36.21 11.42
N SER A 93 7.29 -35.88 12.18
CA SER A 93 7.41 -35.17 13.46
C SER A 93 8.09 -36.06 14.51
N LYS A 94 8.97 -35.45 15.31
CA LYS A 94 9.41 -36.01 16.60
C LYS A 94 9.35 -34.93 17.66
N ALA A 95 8.86 -35.34 18.82
CA ALA A 95 8.39 -34.53 19.93
C ALA A 95 9.52 -34.03 20.86
N SER A 96 9.15 -32.96 21.58
CA SER A 96 9.54 -32.49 22.92
C SER A 96 10.89 -32.90 23.51
N GLU A 97 11.68 -31.89 23.91
CA GLU A 97 12.38 -31.92 25.20
C GLU A 97 12.24 -30.56 25.92
N THR A 98 11.82 -30.65 27.18
CA THR A 98 11.69 -29.56 28.15
C THR A 98 13.05 -29.33 28.79
N LEU A 99 13.58 -28.11 28.77
CA LEU A 99 14.74 -27.73 29.58
C LEU A 99 14.30 -26.82 30.72
N ILE A 100 14.39 -27.38 31.93
CA ILE A 100 14.31 -26.69 33.21
C ILE A 100 15.61 -25.93 33.40
N ILE A 101 15.54 -24.62 33.63
CA ILE A 101 16.69 -23.85 34.12
C ILE A 101 16.31 -23.31 35.50
N GLN A 102 16.97 -23.84 36.53
CA GLN A 102 17.02 -23.26 37.87
C GLN A 102 18.03 -22.11 37.84
N SER A 103 17.66 -20.94 38.37
CA SER A 103 18.56 -19.81 38.57
C SER A 103 18.80 -19.61 40.07
N GLU A 104 20.04 -19.82 40.50
CA GLU A 104 20.55 -19.31 41.78
C GLU A 104 21.02 -17.85 41.58
N HIS A 105 20.74 -17.03 42.59
CA HIS A 105 21.12 -15.62 42.70
C HIS A 105 22.62 -15.45 42.91
N GLU A 106 23.19 -14.40 42.30
CA GLU A 106 24.22 -13.57 42.93
C GLU A 106 24.06 -12.12 42.44
N ASP A 107 24.16 -11.19 43.39
CA ASP A 107 23.74 -9.79 43.32
C ASP A 107 24.83 -8.82 42.82
N SER A 108 24.34 -7.70 42.26
CA SER A 108 24.97 -6.37 42.19
C SER A 108 26.25 -6.18 41.36
N GLU A 109 26.08 -6.08 40.04
CA GLU A 109 26.85 -5.21 39.11
C GLU A 109 26.26 -5.28 37.68
N LEU A 110 25.42 -6.28 37.39
CA LEU A 110 24.77 -6.52 36.09
C LEU A 110 23.68 -5.51 35.68
N GLY A 111 23.28 -4.60 36.56
CA GLY A 111 22.20 -3.65 36.30
C GLY A 111 22.58 -2.69 35.17
N ASP A 112 23.56 -1.83 35.42
CA ASP A 112 23.84 -0.70 34.54
C ASP A 112 24.26 -1.14 33.13
N GLU A 113 25.03 -2.22 32.98
CA GLU A 113 25.36 -2.78 31.67
C GLU A 113 24.16 -3.39 30.93
N PHE A 114 23.24 -4.05 31.65
CA PHE A 114 22.02 -4.60 31.04
C PHE A 114 21.04 -3.49 30.64
N TYR A 115 20.88 -2.46 31.45
CA TYR A 115 20.06 -1.29 31.12
C TYR A 115 20.69 -0.47 29.99
N ASP A 116 22.02 -0.34 29.94
CA ASP A 116 22.74 0.27 28.81
C ASP A 116 22.63 -0.56 27.53
N ALA A 117 22.73 -1.89 27.62
CA ALA A 117 22.57 -2.79 26.49
C ALA A 117 21.12 -2.76 25.97
N LEU A 118 20.13 -2.73 26.86
CA LEU A 118 18.72 -2.57 26.53
C LEU A 118 18.46 -1.19 25.91
N THR A 119 19.05 -0.14 26.46
CA THR A 119 18.93 1.22 25.92
C THR A 119 19.58 1.34 24.55
N ARG A 120 20.76 0.75 24.33
CA ARG A 120 21.39 0.65 23.01
C ARG A 120 20.55 -0.17 22.05
N ALA A 121 20.00 -1.31 22.46
CA ALA A 121 19.13 -2.13 21.62
C ALA A 121 17.81 -1.41 21.27
N LEU A 122 17.25 -0.61 22.18
CA LEU A 122 16.08 0.24 21.93
C LEU A 122 16.39 1.41 21.00
N VAL A 123 17.60 1.96 21.06
CA VAL A 123 18.09 2.99 20.13
C VAL A 123 18.38 2.39 18.74
N GLU A 124 18.96 1.18 18.67
CA GLU A 124 19.24 0.45 17.44
C GLU A 124 17.96 -0.01 16.71
N THR A 125 16.84 -0.17 17.44
CA THR A 125 15.55 -0.57 16.88
C THR A 125 14.62 0.59 16.56
N SER A 126 14.95 1.82 16.99
CA SER A 126 14.11 2.98 16.71
C SER A 126 14.35 3.54 15.31
N GLU A 127 13.27 3.82 14.60
CA GLU A 127 13.30 4.41 13.26
C GLU A 127 13.66 5.90 13.26
N LEU A 128 13.43 6.58 14.39
CA LEU A 128 13.73 8.00 14.58
C LEU A 128 14.70 8.17 15.75
N VAL A 129 15.53 9.21 15.72
CA VAL A 129 16.53 9.47 16.77
C VAL A 129 15.85 9.94 18.07
N THR A 130 15.75 9.05 19.06
CA THR A 130 15.05 9.25 20.34
C THR A 130 15.66 10.31 21.26
N ASN A 131 16.95 10.62 21.08
CA ASN A 131 17.65 11.62 21.89
C ASN A 131 17.50 13.06 21.36
N SER A 132 16.79 13.25 20.25
CA SER A 132 16.52 14.57 19.66
C SER A 132 15.17 15.13 20.12
N SER A 133 15.04 16.43 20.32
CA SER A 133 13.73 17.05 20.62
C SER A 133 12.81 16.97 19.39
N PRO A 134 11.54 16.55 19.53
CA PRO A 134 10.57 16.62 18.45
C PRO A 134 10.41 18.05 17.94
N VAL A 135 10.39 18.22 16.62
CA VAL A 135 9.99 19.46 15.98
C VAL A 135 8.47 19.55 16.00
N THR A 136 7.94 20.67 16.49
CA THR A 136 6.50 20.94 16.41
C THR A 136 6.11 21.21 14.97
N VAL A 137 5.36 20.28 14.38
CA VAL A 137 4.72 20.47 13.08
C VAL A 137 3.45 21.28 13.30
N ASP A 138 3.41 22.52 12.80
CA ASP A 138 2.18 23.30 12.78
C ASP A 138 1.44 23.04 11.45
N PRO A 139 0.29 22.33 11.46
CA PRO A 139 -0.44 22.01 10.23
C PRO A 139 -0.93 23.26 9.48
N SER A 140 -1.03 24.41 10.14
CA SER A 140 -1.47 25.66 9.49
C SER A 140 -0.45 26.21 8.50
N HIS A 141 0.82 25.78 8.57
CA HIS A 141 1.85 26.16 7.62
C HIS A 141 1.87 25.30 6.35
N PHE A 142 1.08 24.23 6.32
CA PHE A 142 1.10 23.23 5.25
C PHE A 142 -0.26 23.19 4.55
N HIS A 143 -0.25 23.53 3.27
CA HIS A 143 -1.45 23.57 2.45
C HIS A 143 -1.22 22.81 1.16
N GLY A 144 -2.09 21.83 0.90
CA GLY A 144 -2.22 21.17 -0.40
C GLY A 144 -3.48 21.66 -1.12
N THR A 145 -3.58 21.31 -2.39
CA THR A 145 -4.72 21.67 -3.24
C THR A 145 -6.00 20.88 -2.91
N LEU A 146 -5.89 19.71 -2.27
CA LEU A 146 -7.03 19.00 -1.70
C LEU A 146 -7.20 19.41 -0.23
N HIS A 147 -8.42 19.81 0.17
CA HIS A 147 -8.63 20.28 1.55
C HIS A 147 -8.68 19.14 2.56
N ARG A 148 -8.23 19.43 3.78
CA ARG A 148 -8.34 18.52 4.93
C ARG A 148 -9.78 18.48 5.42
N ALA A 149 -10.30 17.28 5.65
CA ALA A 149 -11.65 17.04 6.13
C ALA A 149 -11.85 17.67 7.52
N LYS A 150 -12.90 18.48 7.68
CA LYS A 150 -13.32 18.99 9.01
C LYS A 150 -14.20 18.00 9.76
N THR A 151 -14.92 17.16 9.02
CA THR A 151 -15.83 16.13 9.55
C THR A 151 -15.77 14.90 8.66
N GLN A 152 -16.30 13.76 9.13
CA GLN A 152 -16.32 12.53 8.33
C GLN A 152 -17.17 12.62 7.05
N ASN A 153 -18.11 13.57 6.98
CA ASN A 153 -19.00 13.76 5.83
C ASN A 153 -18.47 14.78 4.81
N ASP A 154 -17.30 15.39 5.07
CA ASP A 154 -16.70 16.40 4.22
C ASP A 154 -16.18 15.74 2.93
N GLN A 155 -16.92 15.88 1.83
CA GLN A 155 -16.56 15.26 0.56
C GLN A 155 -15.43 16.01 -0.15
N ASN A 156 -14.82 15.36 -1.13
CA ASN A 156 -13.69 15.89 -1.89
C ASN A 156 -12.53 16.37 -0.98
N SER A 157 -12.20 15.55 0.01
CA SER A 157 -11.25 15.93 1.06
C SER A 157 -10.32 14.77 1.40
N TRP A 158 -9.30 15.07 2.21
CA TRP A 158 -8.44 14.05 2.82
C TRP A 158 -8.44 14.09 4.35
N SER A 159 -8.13 12.97 4.99
CA SER A 159 -7.77 12.91 6.41
C SER A 159 -6.68 11.88 6.67
N ALA A 160 -6.14 11.83 7.89
CA ALA A 160 -5.11 10.87 8.30
C ALA A 160 -5.72 9.87 9.30
N PRO A 161 -6.21 8.70 8.84
CA PRO A 161 -6.73 7.68 9.73
C PRO A 161 -5.59 6.94 10.46
N GLY A 162 -5.88 6.34 11.61
CA GLY A 162 -4.96 5.41 12.28
C GLY A 162 -4.71 4.12 11.48
N GLY A 163 -3.86 3.27 12.04
CA GLY A 163 -3.45 2.01 11.41
C GLY A 163 -4.36 0.81 11.64
N GLU A 164 -5.43 0.94 12.42
CA GLU A 164 -6.11 -0.19 13.06
C GLU A 164 -6.86 -1.11 12.06
N LYS A 165 -7.00 -0.65 10.82
CA LYS A 165 -7.66 -1.40 9.73
C LYS A 165 -6.70 -2.17 8.85
N PHE A 166 -5.40 -1.96 9.03
CA PHE A 166 -4.37 -2.55 8.19
C PHE A 166 -3.68 -3.69 8.92
N MET A 167 -3.57 -4.84 8.25
CA MET A 167 -2.88 -6.01 8.79
C MET A 167 -1.43 -6.04 8.30
N ILE A 168 -0.49 -5.99 9.24
CA ILE A 168 0.96 -5.90 9.00
C ILE A 168 1.68 -7.17 9.48
N ARG A 169 2.91 -7.40 9.03
CA ARG A 169 3.68 -8.58 9.46
C ARG A 169 4.01 -8.47 10.96
N GLY A 170 3.61 -9.47 11.75
CA GLY A 170 3.91 -9.54 13.18
C GLY A 170 5.36 -9.93 13.44
N LYS A 171 5.76 -9.91 14.72
CA LYS A 171 7.14 -10.18 15.16
C LYS A 171 7.68 -11.53 14.67
N THR A 172 6.82 -12.56 14.60
CA THR A 172 7.16 -13.93 14.21
C THR A 172 6.79 -14.26 12.76
N TYR A 173 6.40 -13.28 11.94
CA TYR A 173 5.81 -13.52 10.62
C TYR A 173 6.65 -14.39 9.68
N LEU A 174 7.98 -14.31 9.74
CA LEU A 174 8.85 -15.13 8.88
C LEU A 174 8.76 -16.63 9.17
N THR A 175 8.29 -17.01 10.35
CA THR A 175 8.13 -18.43 10.75
C THR A 175 6.68 -18.88 10.70
N ASP A 176 5.74 -18.05 11.16
CA ASP A 176 4.33 -18.43 11.33
C ASP A 176 3.35 -17.74 10.35
N TYR A 177 3.84 -16.79 9.55
CA TYR A 177 3.04 -15.95 8.66
C TYR A 177 1.91 -15.17 9.36
N HIS A 178 2.02 -14.96 10.67
CA HIS A 178 1.02 -14.29 11.49
C HIS A 178 1.09 -12.78 11.36
N LYS A 179 -0.05 -12.18 11.02
CA LYS A 179 -0.19 -10.72 10.89
C LYS A 179 -0.90 -10.14 12.09
N VAL A 180 -0.47 -8.95 12.47
CA VAL A 180 -1.06 -8.16 13.56
C VAL A 180 -1.71 -6.89 13.01
N VAL A 181 -2.56 -6.27 13.82
CA VAL A 181 -3.16 -4.96 13.50
C VAL A 181 -2.06 -3.90 13.50
N GLY A 182 -2.09 -2.99 12.53
CA GLY A 182 -1.17 -1.86 12.45
C GLY A 182 -1.41 -0.82 13.56
N GLY A 183 -0.32 -0.17 13.97
CA GLY A 183 -0.36 0.95 14.92
C GLY A 183 -0.44 2.32 14.23
N ASP A 184 -0.26 3.38 15.00
CA ASP A 184 -0.23 4.74 14.46
C ASP A 184 0.88 4.91 13.41
N PRO A 185 0.65 5.74 12.38
CA PRO A 185 1.68 6.03 11.38
C PRO A 185 2.91 6.67 12.01
N LEU A 186 4.10 6.27 11.57
CA LEU A 186 5.37 6.84 12.02
C LEU A 186 5.53 8.31 11.61
N LEU A 187 5.01 8.67 10.43
CA LEU A 187 5.11 10.00 9.83
C LEU A 187 3.75 10.70 9.82
N GLU A 188 3.74 12.00 10.09
CA GLU A 188 2.53 12.82 10.07
C GLU A 188 2.20 13.27 8.64
N LEU A 189 0.96 13.06 8.19
CA LEU A 189 0.48 13.58 6.90
C LEU A 189 0.26 15.10 6.97
N LEU A 190 1.10 15.86 6.29
CA LEU A 190 1.06 17.32 6.24
C LEU A 190 -0.07 17.84 5.33
N ALA A 191 -0.09 17.33 4.10
CA ALA A 191 -0.98 17.82 3.05
C ALA A 191 -1.13 16.80 1.92
N VAL A 192 -2.14 17.02 1.08
CA VAL A 192 -2.38 16.27 -0.14
C VAL A 192 -2.63 17.24 -1.30
N ASP A 193 -1.90 17.08 -2.39
CA ASP A 193 -2.22 17.72 -3.66
C ASP A 193 -2.98 16.80 -4.60
N TRP A 194 -3.89 17.40 -5.34
CA TRP A 194 -4.67 16.76 -6.39
C TRP A 194 -4.56 17.58 -7.68
N PHE A 195 -3.66 17.14 -8.57
CA PHE A 195 -3.37 17.82 -9.82
C PHE A 195 -3.94 17.08 -11.02
N LYS A 196 -4.25 17.84 -12.08
CA LYS A 196 -4.50 17.32 -13.42
C LYS A 196 -3.47 17.88 -14.38
N VAL A 197 -2.86 17.01 -15.18
CA VAL A 197 -1.72 17.35 -16.03
C VAL A 197 -1.91 16.74 -17.42
N ASN A 198 -1.53 17.48 -18.45
CA ASN A 198 -1.57 16.99 -19.84
C ASN A 198 -0.34 16.15 -20.18
N GLU A 199 0.78 16.43 -19.51
CA GLU A 199 2.05 15.74 -19.65
C GLU A 199 2.47 15.13 -18.32
N ARG A 200 3.51 14.29 -18.34
CA ARG A 200 4.03 13.65 -17.14
C ARG A 200 4.56 14.70 -16.15
N PHE A 201 4.17 14.58 -14.89
CA PHE A 201 4.62 15.48 -13.82
C PHE A 201 5.33 14.68 -12.72
N ASP A 202 6.65 14.59 -12.87
CA ASP A 202 7.59 13.97 -11.94
C ASP A 202 8.24 15.01 -11.02
N SER A 203 8.92 14.57 -9.96
CA SER A 203 9.76 15.44 -9.12
C SER A 203 9.03 16.68 -8.60
N VAL A 204 7.78 16.49 -8.14
CA VAL A 204 6.90 17.53 -7.62
C VAL A 204 7.57 18.29 -6.49
N ALA A 205 8.41 17.63 -5.68
CA ALA A 205 9.15 18.27 -4.59
C ALA A 205 10.11 19.37 -5.08
N LEU A 206 10.63 19.31 -6.31
CA LEU A 206 11.52 20.33 -6.88
C LEU A 206 10.77 21.52 -7.46
N HIS A 207 9.46 21.40 -7.69
CA HIS A 207 8.69 22.49 -8.25
C HIS A 207 8.71 23.70 -7.29
N PRO A 208 8.96 24.95 -7.74
CA PRO A 208 9.13 26.10 -6.84
C PRO A 208 7.93 26.40 -5.94
N LYS A 209 6.72 25.98 -6.34
CA LYS A 209 5.49 26.13 -5.56
C LYS A 209 5.15 24.89 -4.72
N SER A 210 6.01 23.88 -4.74
CA SER A 210 5.81 22.67 -3.94
C SER A 210 5.88 23.00 -2.46
N LEU A 211 5.08 22.28 -1.67
CA LEU A 211 5.09 22.39 -0.21
C LEU A 211 6.50 22.18 0.36
N VAL A 212 7.28 21.28 -0.23
CA VAL A 212 8.65 20.94 0.18
C VAL A 212 9.60 22.13 0.06
N GLN A 213 9.32 23.07 -0.84
CA GLN A 213 10.15 24.27 -1.06
C GLN A 213 9.86 25.39 -0.04
N SER A 214 8.84 25.25 0.81
CA SER A 214 8.50 26.24 1.83
C SER A 214 9.54 26.33 2.95
N GLU A 215 9.66 27.49 3.58
CA GLU A 215 10.56 27.71 4.71
C GLU A 215 10.18 26.86 5.94
N ALA A 216 8.90 26.50 6.09
CA ALA A 216 8.46 25.58 7.13
C ALA A 216 8.94 24.15 6.84
N ALA A 217 8.79 23.67 5.60
CA ALA A 217 9.21 22.33 5.19
C ALA A 217 10.73 22.13 5.29
N LYS A 218 11.54 23.14 4.94
CA LYS A 218 13.01 23.08 5.06
C LYS A 218 13.52 22.89 6.49
N LYS A 219 12.71 23.23 7.50
CA LYS A 219 13.04 23.04 8.92
C LYS A 219 12.66 21.66 9.45
N LEU A 220 11.89 20.88 8.68
CA LEU A 220 11.51 19.54 9.07
C LEU A 220 12.71 18.59 8.92
N PRO A 221 12.92 17.66 9.88
CA PRO A 221 14.02 16.71 9.82
C PRO A 221 13.99 15.82 8.57
N PHE A 222 12.81 15.39 8.15
CA PHE A 222 12.63 14.56 6.97
C PHE A 222 11.20 14.68 6.42
N ILE A 223 11.06 14.64 5.10
CA ILE A 223 9.78 14.58 4.38
C ILE A 223 9.79 13.41 3.39
N LEU A 224 8.79 12.53 3.49
CA LEU A 224 8.49 11.53 2.47
C LEU A 224 7.38 12.06 1.55
N VAL A 225 7.65 12.13 0.25
CA VAL A 225 6.69 12.54 -0.77
C VAL A 225 6.30 11.33 -1.60
N ILE A 226 5.01 11.02 -1.68
CA ILE A 226 4.49 9.96 -2.55
C ILE A 226 3.63 10.61 -3.62
N ASN A 227 4.09 10.55 -4.88
CA ASN A 227 3.37 11.06 -6.04
C ASN A 227 2.78 9.89 -6.82
N LEU A 228 1.49 9.60 -6.61
CA LEU A 228 0.78 8.58 -7.41
C LEU A 228 0.35 9.18 -8.74
N GLN A 229 0.99 8.73 -9.82
CA GLN A 229 0.73 9.19 -11.18
C GLN A 229 -0.36 8.33 -11.80
N VAL A 230 -1.58 8.88 -11.86
CA VAL A 230 -2.78 8.16 -12.25
C VAL A 230 -3.07 8.39 -13.74
N PRO A 231 -2.98 7.34 -14.59
CA PRO A 231 -3.24 7.46 -16.01
C PRO A 231 -4.72 7.71 -16.28
N ALA A 232 -5.03 8.82 -16.95
CA ALA A 232 -6.38 9.22 -17.32
C ALA A 232 -6.36 10.22 -18.51
N LYS A 233 -7.49 10.84 -18.85
CA LYS A 233 -7.57 11.90 -19.86
C LYS A 233 -8.29 13.13 -19.27
N PRO A 234 -7.58 14.17 -18.80
CA PRO A 234 -6.11 14.27 -18.63
C PRO A 234 -5.59 13.34 -17.52
N ASN A 235 -4.27 13.22 -17.36
CA ASN A 235 -3.65 12.46 -16.25
C ASN A 235 -3.85 13.20 -14.93
N TYR A 236 -3.75 12.47 -13.82
CA TYR A 236 -3.79 13.05 -12.48
C TYR A 236 -2.55 12.70 -11.66
N ASN A 237 -2.20 13.58 -10.73
CA ASN A 237 -1.20 13.30 -9.69
C ASN A 237 -1.87 13.47 -8.33
N LEU A 238 -1.81 12.42 -7.52
CA LEU A 238 -2.14 12.49 -6.10
C LEU A 238 -0.84 12.50 -5.31
N VAL A 239 -0.49 13.66 -4.76
CA VAL A 239 0.78 13.86 -4.04
C VAL A 239 0.49 13.92 -2.55
N MET A 240 1.15 13.09 -1.76
CA MET A 240 1.02 13.04 -0.30
C MET A 240 2.36 13.39 0.33
N TYR A 241 2.35 14.31 1.29
CA TYR A 241 3.56 14.77 1.98
C TYR A 241 3.52 14.36 3.44
N TYR A 242 4.47 13.53 3.87
CA TYR A 242 4.57 13.01 5.22
C TYR A 242 5.83 13.53 5.92
N ALA A 243 5.73 14.01 7.15
CA ALA A 243 6.87 14.52 7.91
C ALA A 243 7.26 13.61 9.08
N ALA A 244 8.56 13.54 9.35
CA ALA A 244 9.08 13.02 10.61
C ALA A 244 9.21 14.16 11.63
N GLU A 245 8.74 13.94 12.86
CA GLU A 245 8.93 14.91 13.95
C GLU A 245 10.37 14.95 14.46
N ARG A 246 11.17 13.91 14.17
CA ARG A 246 12.56 13.76 14.59
C ARG A 246 13.42 13.31 13.41
N PRO A 247 14.74 13.54 13.41
CA PRO A 247 15.63 12.99 12.41
C PRO A 247 15.50 11.47 12.31
N VAL A 248 15.57 10.95 11.08
CA VAL A 248 15.55 9.51 10.83
C VAL A 248 16.86 8.88 11.32
N ASN A 249 16.76 7.74 11.99
CA ASN A 249 17.92 6.94 12.33
C ASN A 249 18.48 6.28 11.06
N LYS A 250 19.73 6.56 10.68
CA LYS A 250 20.31 6.08 9.43
C LYS A 250 20.48 4.57 9.37
N ASP A 251 20.65 3.93 10.52
CA ASP A 251 20.86 2.48 10.62
C ASP A 251 19.54 1.68 10.63
N SER A 252 18.42 2.38 10.77
CA SER A 252 17.09 1.76 10.82
C SER A 252 16.62 1.26 9.45
N LEU A 253 15.47 0.58 9.39
CA LEU A 253 14.90 0.15 8.11
C LEU A 253 14.53 1.36 7.24
N LEU A 254 13.94 2.40 7.82
CA LEU A 254 13.61 3.63 7.12
C LEU A 254 14.86 4.38 6.66
N GLY A 255 15.89 4.52 7.50
CA GLY A 255 17.16 5.15 7.12
C GLY A 255 17.81 4.44 5.93
N ARG A 256 17.93 3.11 6.00
CA ARG A 256 18.46 2.27 4.90
C ARG A 256 17.60 2.31 3.65
N PHE A 257 16.29 2.48 3.77
CA PHE A 257 15.40 2.66 2.63
C PHE A 257 15.58 4.04 1.97
N ILE A 258 15.73 5.09 2.77
CA ILE A 258 15.92 6.47 2.29
C ILE A 258 17.25 6.63 1.56
N ASP A 259 18.35 6.16 2.14
CA ASP A 259 19.70 6.33 1.58
C ASP A 259 20.17 5.11 0.75
N GLY A 260 19.30 4.10 0.59
CA GLY A 260 19.60 2.86 -0.15
C GLY A 260 19.55 3.01 -1.67
N THR A 261 19.68 1.86 -2.35
CA THR A 261 19.55 1.77 -3.82
C THR A 261 18.10 1.62 -4.25
N ASP A 262 17.80 1.97 -5.50
CA ASP A 262 16.45 1.76 -6.07
C ASP A 262 16.05 0.27 -6.01
N ALA A 263 16.96 -0.65 -6.28
CA ALA A 263 16.70 -2.08 -6.13
C ALA A 263 16.29 -2.47 -4.70
N TYR A 264 16.89 -1.85 -3.68
CA TYR A 264 16.48 -2.06 -2.28
C TYR A 264 15.09 -1.48 -2.01
N ARG A 265 14.80 -0.27 -2.52
CA ARG A 265 13.50 0.39 -2.38
C ARG A 265 12.41 -0.37 -3.10
N ASP A 266 12.61 -0.75 -4.36
CA ASP A 266 11.66 -1.50 -5.19
C ASP A 266 11.27 -2.82 -4.54
N ALA A 267 12.25 -3.48 -3.94
CA ALA A 267 12.03 -4.76 -3.31
C ALA A 267 11.30 -4.68 -1.97
N ARG A 268 11.00 -3.48 -1.45
CA ARG A 268 10.40 -3.26 -0.13
C ARG A 268 9.25 -2.24 -0.10
N PHE A 269 9.12 -1.33 -1.07
CA PHE A 269 8.09 -0.29 -1.05
C PHE A 269 6.70 -0.89 -1.23
N LYS A 270 5.84 -0.75 -0.21
CA LYS A 270 4.58 -1.47 -0.09
C LYS A 270 3.41 -0.53 0.22
N LEU A 271 2.25 -0.85 -0.34
CA LEU A 271 0.99 -0.14 -0.10
C LEU A 271 -0.12 -1.12 0.27
N ILE A 272 -0.94 -0.79 1.27
CA ILE A 272 -2.17 -1.51 1.58
C ILE A 272 -3.35 -0.58 1.29
N PRO A 273 -4.19 -0.88 0.29
CA PRO A 273 -5.43 -0.15 0.07
C PRO A 273 -6.58 -0.75 0.87
N SER A 274 -7.59 0.05 1.19
CA SER A 274 -8.84 -0.40 1.79
C SER A 274 -10.01 0.50 1.37
N ILE A 275 -11.00 -0.06 0.67
CA ILE A 275 -12.21 0.67 0.30
C ILE A 275 -13.21 0.61 1.46
N VAL A 276 -13.25 1.68 2.24
CA VAL A 276 -14.10 1.86 3.42
C VAL A 276 -15.57 1.91 2.99
N GLU A 277 -15.88 2.83 2.08
CA GLU A 277 -17.18 3.01 1.48
C GLU A 277 -17.04 2.95 -0.04
N GLY A 278 -18.00 2.32 -0.71
CA GLY A 278 -17.95 2.23 -2.16
C GLY A 278 -18.62 0.98 -2.70
N TYR A 279 -18.74 0.97 -4.02
CA TYR A 279 -19.36 -0.12 -4.75
C TYR A 279 -18.58 -1.43 -4.57
N TRP A 280 -19.28 -2.55 -4.33
CA TRP A 280 -18.66 -3.82 -3.95
C TRP A 280 -17.66 -4.37 -4.99
N MET A 281 -17.89 -4.10 -6.29
CA MET A 281 -16.93 -4.50 -7.33
C MET A 281 -15.61 -3.73 -7.21
N VAL A 282 -15.67 -2.46 -6.82
CA VAL A 282 -14.46 -1.65 -6.57
C VAL A 282 -13.72 -2.21 -5.36
N LYS A 283 -14.43 -2.54 -4.27
CA LYS A 283 -13.83 -3.20 -3.09
C LYS A 283 -13.10 -4.49 -3.46
N ARG A 284 -13.72 -5.32 -4.31
CA ARG A 284 -13.14 -6.60 -4.76
C ARG A 284 -11.95 -6.41 -5.70
N ALA A 285 -11.99 -5.43 -6.60
CA ALA A 285 -10.91 -5.18 -7.55
C ALA A 285 -9.67 -4.58 -6.88
N VAL A 286 -9.86 -3.65 -5.94
CA VAL A 286 -8.77 -3.02 -5.18
C VAL A 286 -8.22 -3.99 -4.14
N GLY A 287 -9.09 -4.75 -3.48
CA GLY A 287 -8.72 -5.67 -2.41
C GLY A 287 -8.28 -4.95 -1.12
N THR A 288 -7.79 -5.74 -0.17
CA THR A 288 -7.27 -5.27 1.12
C THR A 288 -5.89 -5.83 1.46
N LYS A 289 -5.28 -6.53 0.49
CA LYS A 289 -3.97 -7.14 0.65
C LYS A 289 -2.89 -6.13 0.28
N ALA A 290 -1.77 -6.21 0.97
CA ALA A 290 -0.59 -5.42 0.65
C ALA A 290 -0.10 -5.73 -0.77
N CYS A 291 0.26 -4.68 -1.50
CA CYS A 291 0.89 -4.73 -2.81
C CYS A 291 2.31 -4.18 -2.68
N LEU A 292 3.31 -4.93 -3.14
CA LEU A 292 4.69 -4.47 -3.20
C LEU A 292 4.86 -3.60 -4.44
N LEU A 293 4.51 -2.31 -4.31
CA LEU A 293 4.44 -1.35 -5.41
C LEU A 293 5.73 -1.28 -6.22
N GLY A 294 6.87 -1.27 -5.54
CA GLY A 294 8.18 -1.23 -6.19
C GLY A 294 8.47 -2.39 -7.16
N LYS A 295 7.74 -3.49 -7.07
CA LYS A 295 7.78 -4.58 -8.06
C LYS A 295 6.62 -4.57 -9.05
N ALA A 296 5.50 -3.97 -8.66
CA ALA A 296 4.25 -4.04 -9.41
C ALA A 296 4.11 -2.93 -10.47
N VAL A 297 4.73 -1.78 -10.21
CA VAL A 297 4.73 -0.58 -11.05
C VAL A 297 6.11 0.06 -11.02
N THR A 298 6.37 0.95 -11.97
CA THR A 298 7.64 1.68 -12.05
C THR A 298 7.63 2.77 -10.99
N CYS A 299 8.65 2.77 -10.13
CA CYS A 299 8.88 3.81 -9.14
C CYS A 299 10.15 4.57 -9.51
N ASN A 300 10.10 5.90 -9.54
CA ASN A 300 11.30 6.74 -9.65
C ASN A 300 11.53 7.44 -8.32
N TYR A 301 12.78 7.46 -7.89
CA TYR A 301 13.17 7.93 -6.57
C TYR A 301 14.01 9.19 -6.68
N LEU A 302 13.60 10.24 -5.99
CA LEU A 302 14.35 11.48 -5.88
C LEU A 302 14.71 11.72 -4.42
N ARG A 303 15.97 11.43 -4.07
CA ARG A 303 16.55 11.74 -2.76
C ARG A 303 17.27 13.09 -2.82
N GLN A 304 16.94 13.98 -1.90
CA GLN A 304 17.64 15.24 -1.61
C GLN A 304 17.96 15.32 -0.12
N ASP A 305 18.48 16.42 0.40
CA ASP A 305 18.93 16.52 1.81
C ASP A 305 17.85 16.09 2.83
N ASN A 306 16.72 16.80 2.87
CA ASN A 306 15.66 16.58 3.87
C ASN A 306 14.43 15.86 3.33
N PHE A 307 14.43 15.36 2.08
CA PHE A 307 13.28 14.62 1.57
C PHE A 307 13.64 13.45 0.66
N LEU A 308 12.69 12.52 0.54
CA LEU A 308 12.66 11.48 -0.49
C LEU A 308 11.31 11.58 -1.20
N GLU A 309 11.31 11.75 -2.51
CA GLU A 309 10.12 11.62 -3.35
C GLU A 309 10.11 10.28 -4.08
N ILE A 310 8.92 9.66 -4.14
CA ILE A 310 8.65 8.44 -4.88
C ILE A 310 7.55 8.74 -5.90
N ASP A 311 7.94 8.86 -7.16
CA ASP A 311 7.04 8.95 -8.31
C ASP A 311 6.56 7.54 -8.69
N VAL A 312 5.28 7.24 -8.46
CA VAL A 312 4.69 5.93 -8.70
C VAL A 312 3.87 5.95 -9.99
N ASP A 313 4.44 5.44 -11.08
CA ASP A 313 3.77 5.36 -12.38
C ASP A 313 2.79 4.18 -12.42
N ILE A 314 1.54 4.42 -12.02
CA ILE A 314 0.44 3.44 -12.11
C ILE A 314 0.20 3.03 -13.57
N GLY A 315 0.53 3.91 -14.52
CA GLY A 315 0.44 3.68 -15.94
C GLY A 315 1.38 2.60 -16.45
N SER A 316 2.47 2.25 -15.75
CA SER A 316 3.43 1.27 -16.25
C SER A 316 2.93 -0.19 -16.16
N SER A 317 1.88 -0.45 -15.38
CA SER A 317 1.26 -1.78 -15.25
C SER A 317 -0.12 -1.81 -15.87
N SER A 318 -0.36 -2.76 -16.79
CA SER A 318 -1.69 -2.94 -17.39
C SER A 318 -2.77 -3.27 -16.38
N VAL A 319 -2.43 -4.01 -15.31
CA VAL A 319 -3.39 -4.35 -14.26
C VAL A 319 -3.63 -3.19 -13.32
N ALA A 320 -2.59 -2.47 -12.90
CA ALA A 320 -2.78 -1.27 -12.09
C ALA A 320 -3.61 -0.21 -12.86
N ARG A 321 -3.32 -0.01 -14.15
CA ARG A 321 -4.12 0.82 -15.06
C ARG A 321 -5.57 0.35 -15.18
N SER A 322 -5.79 -0.96 -15.14
CA SER A 322 -7.14 -1.51 -15.23
C SER A 322 -7.94 -1.25 -13.95
N ILE A 323 -7.33 -1.51 -12.79
CA ILE A 323 -7.94 -1.26 -11.48
C ILE A 323 -8.22 0.24 -11.32
N ILE A 324 -7.28 1.13 -11.66
CA ILE A 324 -7.48 2.57 -11.51
C ILE A 324 -8.57 3.11 -12.44
N GLY A 325 -8.68 2.57 -13.67
CA GLY A 325 -9.78 2.91 -14.58
C GLY A 325 -11.16 2.57 -14.01
N LEU A 326 -11.28 1.45 -13.29
CA LEU A 326 -12.50 1.12 -12.55
C LEU A 326 -12.71 2.10 -11.39
N VAL A 327 -11.68 2.36 -10.57
CA VAL A 327 -11.76 3.25 -9.41
C VAL A 327 -12.18 4.66 -9.82
N LEU A 328 -11.58 5.24 -10.87
CA LEU A 328 -11.93 6.56 -11.39
C LEU A 328 -13.41 6.66 -11.80
N GLY A 329 -14.00 5.59 -12.33
CA GLY A 329 -15.43 5.56 -12.64
C GLY A 329 -16.36 5.66 -11.43
N TYR A 330 -15.85 5.44 -10.22
CA TYR A 330 -16.60 5.48 -8.96
C TYR A 330 -15.99 6.44 -7.92
N VAL A 331 -14.95 7.22 -8.26
CA VAL A 331 -14.11 7.93 -7.28
C VAL A 331 -14.88 8.94 -6.41
N THR A 332 -15.90 9.59 -6.96
CA THR A 332 -16.81 10.50 -6.23
C THR A 332 -17.77 9.77 -5.28
N SER A 333 -17.83 8.45 -5.37
CA SER A 333 -18.71 7.58 -4.61
C SER A 333 -17.98 6.63 -3.66
N ILE A 334 -16.66 6.71 -3.56
CA ILE A 334 -15.84 5.87 -2.68
C ILE A 334 -15.12 6.67 -1.60
N VAL A 335 -14.85 6.00 -0.48
CA VAL A 335 -13.89 6.41 0.53
C VAL A 335 -12.80 5.35 0.57
N VAL A 336 -11.56 5.75 0.31
CA VAL A 336 -10.41 4.86 0.29
C VAL A 336 -9.40 5.26 1.36
N ASP A 337 -8.99 4.28 2.17
CA ASP A 337 -7.86 4.40 3.07
C ASP A 337 -6.65 3.73 2.40
N LEU A 338 -5.50 4.38 2.44
CA LEU A 338 -4.22 3.85 1.99
C LEU A 338 -3.24 3.86 3.17
N ALA A 339 -2.45 2.80 3.31
CA ALA A 339 -1.29 2.74 4.20
C ALA A 339 -0.03 2.45 3.42
N ILE A 340 1.03 3.22 3.68
CA ILE A 340 2.36 3.10 3.09
C ILE A 340 3.26 2.40 4.10
N LEU A 341 4.05 1.42 3.65
CA LEU A 341 4.94 0.63 4.49
C LEU A 341 6.23 0.29 3.75
N ILE A 342 7.26 -0.05 4.51
CA ILE A 342 8.44 -0.76 4.00
C ILE A 342 8.32 -2.22 4.42
N GLU A 343 8.44 -3.13 3.46
CA GLU A 343 8.37 -4.56 3.71
C GLU A 343 9.60 -5.04 4.47
N ALA A 344 9.37 -5.64 5.64
CA ALA A 344 10.40 -6.31 6.42
C ALA A 344 10.76 -7.67 5.80
N LYS A 345 12.05 -7.98 5.71
CA LYS A 345 12.60 -9.24 5.17
C LYS A 345 13.49 -10.00 6.14
N GLU A 346 14.00 -9.33 7.16
CA GLU A 346 14.81 -9.93 8.22
C GLU A 346 14.03 -9.89 9.56
N GLU A 347 14.33 -10.81 10.48
CA GLU A 347 13.65 -10.89 11.77
C GLU A 347 13.79 -9.60 12.60
N LYS A 348 14.96 -8.95 12.53
CA LYS A 348 15.22 -7.66 13.21
C LYS A 348 14.38 -6.49 12.68
N GLU A 349 13.80 -6.64 11.49
CA GLU A 349 12.93 -5.64 10.86
C GLU A 349 11.45 -5.84 11.25
N LEU A 350 11.15 -6.85 12.07
CA LEU A 350 9.80 -7.19 12.51
C LEU A 350 9.55 -6.79 13.98
N PRO A 351 8.30 -6.46 14.35
CA PRO A 351 7.13 -6.33 13.48
C PRO A 351 7.26 -5.15 12.51
N GLU A 352 6.53 -5.21 11.40
CA GLU A 352 6.41 -4.04 10.52
C GLU A 352 5.72 -2.88 11.25
N TYR A 353 5.79 -1.68 10.68
CA TYR A 353 5.05 -0.50 11.12
C TYR A 353 4.52 0.25 9.91
N ILE A 354 3.52 1.11 10.14
CA ILE A 354 2.95 1.96 9.09
C ILE A 354 3.79 3.22 9.00
N LEU A 355 4.26 3.57 7.80
CA LEU A 355 4.97 4.82 7.57
C LEU A 355 4.02 6.01 7.55
N GLY A 356 2.93 5.89 6.80
CA GLY A 356 1.99 6.98 6.57
C GLY A 356 0.65 6.42 6.12
N THR A 357 -0.42 7.13 6.44
CA THR A 357 -1.77 6.80 5.98
C THR A 357 -2.41 7.99 5.30
N VAL A 358 -3.40 7.74 4.45
CA VAL A 358 -4.32 8.77 3.96
C VAL A 358 -5.70 8.17 3.79
N ARG A 359 -6.72 8.95 4.10
CA ARG A 359 -8.10 8.71 3.69
C ARG A 359 -8.44 9.72 2.62
N LEU A 360 -8.93 9.26 1.48
CA LEU A 360 -9.49 10.10 0.43
C LEU A 360 -11.00 9.92 0.44
N ASN A 361 -11.73 11.01 0.68
CA ASN A 361 -13.18 10.98 0.79
C ASN A 361 -13.81 11.53 -0.49
N ARG A 362 -14.33 10.64 -1.35
CA ARG A 362 -15.18 11.00 -2.50
C ARG A 362 -14.54 12.09 -3.37
N VAL A 363 -13.25 11.92 -3.66
CA VAL A 363 -12.45 12.90 -4.41
C VAL A 363 -13.10 13.17 -5.77
N ASN A 364 -13.25 14.45 -6.09
CA ASN A 364 -13.81 14.92 -7.34
C ASN A 364 -12.67 15.19 -8.35
N PRO A 365 -12.56 14.42 -9.44
CA PRO A 365 -11.55 14.63 -10.47
C PRO A 365 -11.59 16.03 -11.08
N ASP A 366 -12.77 16.63 -11.22
CA ASP A 366 -12.91 17.95 -11.85
C ASP A 366 -12.32 19.07 -11.00
N SER A 367 -12.21 18.85 -9.68
CA SER A 367 -11.60 19.79 -8.74
C SER A 367 -10.07 19.79 -8.78
N ALA A 368 -9.46 18.85 -9.49
CA ALA A 368 -8.00 18.80 -9.65
C ALA A 368 -7.48 20.11 -10.25
N VAL A 369 -6.42 20.62 -9.65
CA VAL A 369 -5.76 21.86 -10.09
C VAL A 369 -4.91 21.56 -11.32
N SER A 370 -5.07 22.37 -12.36
CA SER A 370 -4.22 22.27 -13.55
C SER A 370 -2.82 22.80 -13.25
N ILE A 371 -1.81 21.99 -13.58
CA ILE A 371 -0.39 22.38 -13.60
C ILE A 371 0.13 22.40 -15.03
#